data_AF-A0A4Y2P2X6-F1
#
_entry.id   AF-A0A4Y2P2X6-F1
#
_cell.length_a   1.000
_cell.length_b   1.000
_cell.length_c   1.000
_cell.angle_alpha   90.00
_cell.angle_beta   90.00
_cell.angle_gamma   90.00
#
_symmetry.space_group_name_H-M   'P 1'
#
loop_
_entity.id
_entity.type
_entity.pdbx_description
1 polymer ?
#
loop_
_entity_poly.entity_id
_entity_poly.type
_entity_poly.pdbx_seq_one_letter_code
_entity_poly.pdbx_strand_id
1 'polypeptide(L)'
;MYEPKNTFVDDVLPPALPKDFLEATYYHYRDFPKPYWKRYLVAKRFVDCRQAKTPKLIKSGLNTKFFVMENSSDYRMDFYDGCSVHEG
;
A
#
# COMPACT_ATOMS: atom_id res chain seq x y z
N MET A 1 6.64 -15.52 6.87
CA MET A 1 7.12 -15.01 8.17
C MET A 1 8.50 -15.57 8.37
N TYR A 2 9.48 -14.70 8.60
CA TYR A 2 10.85 -15.08 8.91
C TYR A 2 11.31 -14.24 10.10
N GLU A 3 12.22 -14.78 10.89
CA GLU A 3 12.87 -14.02 11.96
C GLU A 3 14.20 -13.51 11.42
N PRO A 4 14.37 -12.19 11.27
CA PRO A 4 15.65 -11.66 10.81
C PRO A 4 16.71 -11.97 11.87
N LYS A 5 17.76 -12.68 11.45
CA LYS A 5 18.96 -12.92 12.27
C LYS A 5 19.72 -11.58 12.36
N ASN A 6 19.42 -10.79 13.41
CA ASN A 6 20.07 -9.54 13.81
C ASN A 6 20.95 -8.86 12.74
N THR A 7 20.35 -8.01 11.91
CA THR A 7 20.95 -6.77 11.37
C THR A 7 19.94 -6.13 10.40
N PHE A 8 19.20 -5.13 10.87
CA PHE A 8 18.69 -4.11 9.96
C PHE A 8 19.92 -3.29 9.55
N VAL A 9 20.47 -3.60 8.38
CA VAL A 9 21.71 -3.02 7.86
C VAL A 9 21.52 -1.57 7.42
N ASP A 10 20.28 -1.19 7.08
CA ASP A 10 19.87 0.15 6.67
C ASP A 10 18.36 0.34 6.91
N ASP A 11 17.94 1.59 7.18
CA ASP A 11 16.51 1.94 7.35
C ASP A 11 15.76 2.10 6.02
N VAL A 12 16.49 2.06 4.89
CA VAL A 12 15.95 2.37 3.55
C VAL A 12 15.32 1.16 2.89
N LEU A 13 15.85 -0.04 3.12
CA LEU A 13 15.41 -1.26 2.45
C LEU A 13 15.08 -2.35 3.48
N PRO A 14 13.96 -3.07 3.34
CA PRO A 14 13.71 -4.23 4.19
C PRO A 14 14.84 -5.26 4.03
N PRO A 15 15.17 -6.02 5.10
CA PRO A 15 16.18 -7.05 5.03
C PRO A 15 15.85 -8.08 3.93
N ALA A 16 16.90 -8.59 3.29
CA ALA A 16 16.76 -9.57 2.22
C ALA A 16 15.98 -10.79 2.70
N LEU A 17 15.14 -11.34 1.83
CA LEU A 17 14.43 -12.58 2.12
C LEU A 17 15.45 -13.72 2.32
N PRO A 18 15.19 -14.65 3.26
CA PRO A 18 16.00 -15.86 3.38
C PRO A 18 16.05 -16.61 2.05
N LYS A 19 17.24 -17.06 1.64
CA LYS A 19 17.42 -17.84 0.40
C LYS A 19 16.86 -19.26 0.55
N ASP A 20 16.95 -19.80 1.76
CA ASP A 20 16.47 -21.13 2.08
C ASP A 20 14.99 -21.06 2.46
N PHE A 21 14.15 -21.75 1.70
CA PHE A 21 12.70 -21.81 1.95
C PHE A 21 12.37 -22.36 3.34
N LEU A 22 13.28 -23.12 3.96
CA LEU A 22 13.14 -23.65 5.32
C LEU A 22 13.29 -22.58 6.41
N GLU A 23 13.92 -21.43 6.10
CA GLU A 23 14.09 -20.32 7.04
C GLU A 23 12.87 -19.37 7.08
N ALA A 24 11.87 -19.60 6.23
CA ALA A 24 10.65 -18.80 6.18
C ALA A 24 9.40 -19.69 6.16
N THR A 25 8.42 -19.37 7.01
CA THR A 25 7.12 -20.03 6.97
C THR A 25 6.15 -19.24 6.11
N TYR A 26 5.52 -19.91 5.15
CA TYR A 26 4.53 -19.30 4.25
C TYR A 26 3.14 -19.75 4.68
N TYR A 27 2.21 -18.80 4.66
CA TYR A 27 0.83 -19.04 5.04
C TYR A 27 -0.08 -18.48 3.95
N HIS A 28 -1.12 -19.23 3.58
CA HIS A 28 -2.20 -18.69 2.78
C HIS A 28 -3.04 -17.74 3.63
N TYR A 29 -3.68 -16.76 2.98
CA TYR A 29 -4.52 -15.77 3.66
C TYR A 29 -5.63 -16.42 4.53
N ARG A 30 -6.24 -17.49 4.02
CA ARG A 30 -7.34 -18.21 4.69
C ARG A 30 -6.88 -18.93 5.96
N ASP A 31 -5.64 -19.39 5.97
CA ASP A 31 -5.05 -20.21 7.04
C ASP A 31 -4.01 -19.42 7.85
N PHE A 32 -4.05 -18.09 7.79
CA PHE A 32 -3.02 -17.24 8.39
C PHE A 32 -3.14 -17.22 9.92
N PRO A 33 -2.06 -17.51 10.69
CA PRO A 33 -2.16 -17.65 12.13
C PRO A 33 -2.58 -16.36 12.84
N LYS A 34 -3.52 -16.48 13.79
CA LYS A 34 -4.04 -15.35 14.60
C LYS A 34 -2.95 -14.46 15.23
N PRO A 35 -1.83 -15.00 15.78
CA PRO A 35 -0.80 -14.16 16.39
C PRO A 35 -0.19 -13.12 15.43
N TYR A 36 -0.16 -13.43 14.14
CA TYR A 36 0.46 -12.59 13.13
C TYR A 36 -0.52 -11.60 12.48
N TRP A 37 -1.81 -11.70 12.76
CA TRP A 37 -2.85 -10.91 12.08
C TRP A 37 -2.65 -9.40 12.27
N LYS A 38 -2.16 -8.98 13.43
CA LYS A 38 -1.84 -7.56 13.69
C LYS A 38 -0.76 -7.03 12.74
N ARG A 39 0.28 -7.83 12.45
CA ARG A 39 1.35 -7.44 11.51
C ARG A 39 0.81 -7.33 10.08
N TYR A 40 -0.02 -8.29 9.67
CA TYR A 40 -0.70 -8.24 8.38
C TYR A 40 -1.60 -7.00 8.26
N LEU A 41 -2.38 -6.68 9.29
CA LEU A 41 -3.27 -5.50 9.28
C LEU A 41 -2.50 -4.17 9.15
N VAL A 42 -1.32 -4.06 9.76
CA VAL A 42 -0.46 -2.87 9.57
C VAL A 42 -0.04 -2.75 8.10
N ALA A 43 0.46 -3.83 7.50
CA ALA A 43 0.82 -3.84 6.08
C ALA A 43 -0.39 -3.53 5.18
N LYS A 44 -1.57 -4.09 5.50
CA LYS A 44 -2.82 -3.80 4.79
C LYS A 44 -3.17 -2.31 4.86
N ARG A 45 -3.19 -1.71 6.07
CA ARG A 45 -3.49 -0.28 6.24
C ARG A 45 -2.51 0.60 5.45
N PHE A 46 -1.23 0.23 5.43
CA PHE A 46 -0.25 0.92 4.61
C PHE A 46 -0.59 0.86 3.11
N VAL A 47 -0.96 -0.33 2.61
CA VAL A 47 -1.39 -0.51 1.22
C VAL A 47 -2.65 0.29 0.93
N ASP A 48 -3.66 0.25 1.81
CA ASP A 48 -4.90 0.99 1.67
C ASP A 48 -4.62 2.51 1.58
N CYS A 49 -3.78 3.05 2.47
CA CYS A 49 -3.34 4.46 2.43
C CYS A 49 -2.57 4.82 1.15
N ARG A 50 -1.76 3.89 0.62
CA ARG A 50 -1.03 4.09 -0.63
C ARG A 50 -2.00 4.13 -1.81
N GLN A 51 -2.98 3.24 -1.82
CA GLN A 51 -3.98 3.16 -2.88
C GLN A 51 -4.86 4.41 -2.93
N ALA A 52 -5.24 4.96 -1.77
CA ALA A 52 -5.97 6.22 -1.63
C ALA A 52 -5.25 7.45 -2.23
N LYS A 53 -3.92 7.38 -2.42
CA LYS A 53 -3.09 8.50 -2.92
C LYS A 53 -2.50 8.24 -4.29
N THR A 54 -2.68 7.04 -4.84
CA THR A 54 -2.12 6.64 -6.13
C THR A 54 -3.21 6.73 -7.19
N PRO A 55 -3.09 7.61 -8.20
CA PRO A 55 -4.09 7.71 -9.25
C PRO A 55 -4.06 6.48 -10.14
N LYS A 56 -5.22 5.85 -10.30
CA LYS A 56 -5.47 4.74 -11.22
C LYS A 56 -5.87 5.24 -12.60
N LEU A 57 -6.74 6.25 -12.64
CA LEU A 57 -7.21 6.86 -13.88
C LEU A 57 -7.11 8.37 -13.79
N ILE A 58 -6.61 8.99 -14.85
CA ILE A 58 -6.48 10.43 -14.97
C ILE A 58 -7.22 10.86 -16.24
N LYS A 59 -8.17 11.78 -16.11
CA LYS A 59 -8.92 12.34 -17.24
C LYS A 59 -8.86 13.86 -17.22
N SER A 60 -8.30 14.45 -18.27
CA SER A 60 -8.36 15.90 -18.48
C SER A 60 -9.70 16.27 -19.13
N GLY A 61 -10.42 17.20 -18.51
CA GLY A 61 -11.63 17.83 -19.02
C GLY A 61 -11.37 19.27 -19.45
N LEU A 62 -12.45 20.02 -19.67
CA LEU A 62 -12.37 21.42 -20.14
C LEU A 62 -11.81 22.36 -19.06
N ASN A 63 -12.29 22.23 -17.82
CA ASN A 63 -11.94 23.13 -16.71
C ASN A 63 -11.21 22.41 -15.57
N THR A 64 -11.12 21.08 -15.62
CA THR A 64 -10.67 20.25 -14.51
C THR A 64 -9.92 19.03 -14.98
N LYS A 65 -9.06 18.51 -14.12
CA LYS A 65 -8.40 17.21 -14.24
C LYS A 65 -8.93 16.30 -13.14
N PHE A 66 -9.56 15.20 -13.55
CA PHE A 66 -10.11 14.18 -12.66
C PHE A 66 -9.07 13.09 -12.40
N PHE A 67 -8.99 12.65 -11.15
CA PHE A 67 -8.15 11.57 -10.68
C PHE A 67 -9.05 10.60 -9.92
N VAL A 68 -9.09 9.34 -10.36
CA VAL A 68 -9.70 8.24 -9.61
C VAL A 68 -8.56 7.42 -9.04
N MET A 69 -8.58 7.17 -7.73
CA MET A 69 -7.49 6.51 -7.02
C MET A 69 -7.59 4.98 -7.10
N GLU A 70 -6.52 4.26 -6.75
CA GLU A 70 -6.45 2.80 -6.83
C GLU A 70 -7.46 2.07 -5.92
N ASN A 71 -7.82 2.67 -4.78
CA ASN A 71 -8.81 2.07 -3.86
C ASN A 71 -10.25 2.15 -4.41
N SER A 72 -10.46 2.81 -5.55
CA SER A 72 -11.75 2.91 -6.25
C SER A 72 -12.87 3.63 -5.48
N SER A 73 -12.65 4.03 -4.23
CA SER A 73 -13.53 4.90 -3.44
C SER A 73 -13.14 6.37 -3.58
N ASP A 74 -11.83 6.64 -3.61
CA ASP A 74 -11.34 8.02 -3.50
C ASP A 74 -11.17 8.64 -4.88
N TYR A 75 -11.48 9.93 -4.96
CA TYR A 75 -11.28 10.73 -6.15
C TYR A 75 -10.82 12.14 -5.81
N ARG A 76 -10.11 12.74 -6.76
CA ARG A 76 -9.65 14.12 -6.70
C ARG A 76 -9.99 14.84 -8.00
N MET A 77 -10.37 16.10 -7.91
CA MET A 77 -10.54 16.99 -9.04
C MET A 77 -9.68 18.22 -8.84
N ASP A 78 -8.75 18.45 -9.76
CA ASP A 78 -7.92 19.66 -9.78
C ASP A 78 -8.47 20.59 -10.87
N PHE A 79 -8.99 21.75 -10.48
CA PHE A 79 -9.50 22.76 -11.39
C PHE A 79 -8.34 23.63 -11.89
N TYR A 80 -8.38 24.04 -13.15
CA TYR A 80 -7.32 24.87 -13.73
C TYR A 80 -7.28 26.30 -13.16
N ASP A 81 -8.34 26.72 -12.47
CA ASP A 81 -8.40 27.97 -11.70
C ASP A 81 -7.67 27.89 -10.34
N GLY A 82 -7.12 26.72 -9.99
CA GLY A 82 -6.35 26.50 -8.77
C GLY A 82 -7.14 25.86 -7.62
N CYS A 83 -8.45 25.65 -7.77
CA CYS A 83 -9.23 24.91 -6.76
C CYS A 83 -8.96 23.40 -6.84
N SER A 84 -9.05 22.70 -5.71
CA SER A 84 -9.03 21.23 -5.69
C SER A 84 -10.10 20.68 -4.76
N VAL A 85 -10.73 19.58 -5.19
CA VAL A 85 -11.72 18.83 -4.42
C VAL A 85 -11.18 17.42 -4.21
N HIS A 86 -11.22 16.95 -2.96
CA HIS A 86 -10.77 15.63 -2.57
C HIS A 86 -11.89 14.97 -1.76
N GLU A 87 -12.33 13.80 -2.20
CA GLU A 87 -13.38 13.03 -1.54
C GLU A 87 -12.90 11.58 -1.37
N GLY A 88 -13.13 11.02 -0.18
CA GLY A 88 -12.72 9.69 0.24
C GLY A 88 -13.42 9.26 1.53
#